data_AF-A0A7W4BR09-F1
#
_entry.id   AF-A0A7W4BR09-F1
#
_cell.length_a   1.000
_cell.length_b   1.000
_cell.length_c   1.000
_cell.angle_alpha   90.00
_cell.angle_beta   90.00
_cell.angle_gamma   90.00
#
_symmetry.space_group_name_H-M   'P 1'
#
loop_
_entity.id
_entity.type
_entity.pdbx_description
1 polymer ?
#
loop_
_entity_poly.entity_id
_entity_poly.type
_entity_poly.pdbx_seq_one_letter_code
_entity_poly.pdbx_strand_id
1 'polypeptide(L)' 'MKSGEITLFDVQARCPHCENHTTVFQNELVDGEAECQHCDESFQIKLDEEY' A
#
# COMPACT_ATOMS: atom_id res chain seq x y z
N MET A 1 6.50 -30.21 -8.64
CA MET A 1 5.81 -29.32 -7.68
C MET A 1 4.93 -28.38 -8.48
N LYS A 2 3.72 -28.05 -8.02
CA LYS A 2 2.88 -27.03 -8.68
C LYS A 2 3.09 -25.71 -7.94
N SER A 3 3.50 -24.67 -8.64
CA SER A 3 3.55 -23.28 -8.14
C SER A 3 2.19 -22.61 -8.38
N GLY A 4 1.77 -21.74 -7.46
CA GLY A 4 0.65 -20.83 -7.65
C GLY A 4 1.15 -19.46 -8.10
N GLU A 5 0.28 -18.69 -8.76
CA GLU A 5 0.57 -17.32 -9.20
C GLU A 5 -0.12 -16.33 -8.26
N ILE A 6 0.59 -15.28 -7.84
CA ILE A 6 0.00 -14.15 -7.11
C ILE A 6 -0.60 -13.21 -8.15
N THR A 7 -1.93 -13.03 -8.11
CA THR A 7 -2.65 -12.14 -9.03
C THR A 7 -3.09 -10.83 -8.39
N LEU A 8 -3.17 -10.78 -7.07
CA LEU A 8 -3.55 -9.61 -6.27
C LEU A 8 -2.91 -9.70 -4.89
N PHE A 9 -2.47 -8.57 -4.33
CA PHE A 9 -2.07 -8.46 -2.93
C PHE A 9 -2.41 -7.08 -2.38
N ASP A 10 -2.83 -7.03 -1.11
CA ASP A 10 -3.11 -5.78 -0.40
C ASP A 10 -2.09 -5.62 0.73
N VAL A 11 -1.65 -4.39 0.98
CA VAL A 11 -0.66 -4.07 2.02
C VAL A 11 -1.22 -3.08 3.03
N GLN A 12 -0.67 -3.10 4.23
CA GLN A 12 -0.94 -2.11 5.27
C GLN A 12 0.21 -1.12 5.31
N ALA A 13 -0.11 0.17 5.17
CA ALA A 13 0.86 1.26 5.26
C ALA A 13 0.44 2.24 6.35
N ARG A 14 1.42 2.76 7.09
CA ARG A 14 1.18 3.85 8.05
C ARG A 14 1.16 5.17 7.30
N CYS A 15 0.03 5.88 7.35
CA CYS A 15 -0.09 7.20 6.75
C CYS A 15 0.79 8.22 7.50
N PRO A 16 1.63 9.01 6.81
CA PRO A 16 2.48 10.01 7.44
C PRO A 16 1.70 11.26 7.89
N HIS A 17 0.48 11.48 7.41
CA HIS A 17 -0.33 12.66 7.71
C HIS A 17 -1.17 12.51 8.98
N CYS A 18 -1.88 11.37 9.11
CA CYS A 18 -2.80 11.13 10.23
C CYS A 18 -2.35 9.99 11.16
N GLU A 19 -1.19 9.39 10.90
CA GLU A 19 -0.57 8.29 11.66
C GLU A 19 -1.37 6.98 11.77
N ASN A 20 -2.57 6.92 11.19
CA ASN A 20 -3.37 5.70 11.10
C ASN A 20 -2.80 4.75 10.06
N HIS A 21 -3.08 3.46 10.23
CA HIS A 21 -2.79 2.46 9.21
C HIS A 21 -3.93 2.42 8.20
N THR A 22 -3.58 2.48 6.92
CA THR A 22 -4.52 2.36 5.80
C THR A 22 -4.24 1.08 5.03
N THR A 23 -5.31 0.47 4.52
CA THR A 23 -5.17 -0.59 3.52
C THR A 23 -4.86 0.05 2.18
N VAL A 24 -3.92 -0.54 1.46
CA VAL A 24 -3.47 -0.09 0.15
C VAL A 24 -3.72 -1.25 -0.80
N PHE A 25 -4.66 -1.05 -1.71
CA PHE A 25 -5.00 -2.05 -2.70
C PHE A 25 -4.10 -1.92 -3.92
N GLN A 26 -3.59 -3.04 -4.44
CA GLN A 26 -2.67 -3.02 -5.60
C GLN A 26 -3.26 -2.28 -6.82
N ASN A 27 -4.57 -2.36 -7.02
CA ASN A 27 -5.27 -1.73 -8.13
C ASN A 27 -5.44 -0.21 -7.97
N GLU A 28 -5.22 0.34 -6.77
CA GLU A 28 -5.32 1.78 -6.49
C GLU A 28 -3.96 2.48 -6.53
N LEU A 29 -2.86 1.71 -6.50
CA LEU A 29 -1.51 2.25 -6.61
C LEU A 29 -1.27 2.83 -8.02
N VAL A 30 -1.11 4.14 -8.08
CA VAL A 30 -0.73 4.87 -9.30
C VAL A 30 0.64 5.49 -9.05
N ASP A 31 1.65 5.08 -9.81
CA ASP A 31 3.03 5.59 -9.70
C ASP A 31 3.63 5.56 -8.28
N GLY A 32 3.23 4.57 -7.48
CA GLY A 32 3.69 4.41 -6.09
C GLY A 32 2.97 5.29 -5.07
N GLU A 33 1.88 5.98 -5.46
CA GLU A 33 1.05 6.77 -4.54
C GLU A 33 -0.18 5.98 -4.07
N ALA A 34 -0.51 6.16 -2.80
CA ALA A 34 -1.73 5.65 -2.19
C ALA A 34 -2.49 6.78 -1.50
N GLU A 35 -3.82 6.70 -1.53
CA GLU A 35 -4.71 7.60 -0.80
C GLU A 35 -5.04 7.00 0.57
N CYS A 36 -4.94 7.80 1.63
CA CYS A 36 -5.26 7.35 2.97
C CYS A 36 -6.77 7.31 3.22
N GLN A 37 -7.32 6.13 3.52
CA GLN A 37 -8.75 5.90 3.79
C GLN A 37 -9.32 6.61 5.04
N HIS A 38 -8.47 7.31 5.80
CA HIS A 38 -8.83 8.01 7.04
C HIS A 38 -8.78 9.54 6.93
N CYS A 39 -8.00 10.08 6.00
CA CYS A 39 -7.78 11.53 5.91
C CYS A 39 -7.74 12.06 4.47
N ASP A 40 -7.94 11.19 3.48
CA ASP A 40 -8.01 11.50 2.05
C ASP A 40 -6.72 12.12 1.47
N GLU A 41 -5.63 12.20 2.25
CA GLU A 41 -4.32 12.64 1.77
C GLU A 41 -3.60 11.51 1.01
N SER A 42 -3.00 11.87 -0.12
CA SER A 42 -2.14 10.98 -0.90
C SER A 42 -0.71 10.98 -0.37
N PHE A 43 -0.07 9.82 -0.35
CA PHE A 43 1.32 9.68 0.08
C PHE A 43 2.05 8.60 -0.72
N GLN A 44 3.38 8.75 -0.78
CA GLN A 44 4.27 7.82 -1.46
C GLN A 44 4.47 6.56 -0.62
N ILE A 45 4.30 5.40 -1.24
CA ILE A 45 4.56 4.09 -0.66
C ILE A 45 5.83 3.51 -1.27
N LYS A 46 6.69 3.02 -0.39
CA LYS A 46 7.89 2.27 -0.76
C LYS A 46 7.98 1.05 0.15
N LEU A 47 8.45 -0.05 -0.41
CA LEU A 47 8.88 -1.17 0.40
C LEU A 47 10.12 -0.73 1.16
N ASP A 48 10.14 -1.06 2.45
CA ASP A 48 11.35 -0.91 3.23
C ASP A 48 12.41 -1.88 2.67
N GLU A 49 13.52 -1.34 2.17
CA GLU A 49 14.60 -2.14 1.58
C GLU A 49 15.41 -2.89 2.65
N GLU A 50 15.15 -2.64 3.94
CA GLU A 50 15.84 -3.29 5.06
C GLU A 50 15.29 -4.68 5.44
N TYR A 51 14.29 -5.20 4.72
CA TYR A 51 13.69 -6.53 4.95
C TYR A 51 13.62 -7.42 3.71
#